data_AF-A0AAQ2FQ79-F1
#
_entry.id   AF-A0AAQ2FQ79-F1
#
_cell.length_a   1.000
_cell.length_b   1.000
_cell.length_c   1.000
_cell.angle_alpha   90.00
_cell.angle_beta   90.00
_cell.angle_gamma   90.00
#
_symmetry.space_group_name_H-M   'P 1'
#
loop_
_entity.id
_entity.type
_entity.pdbx_description
1 polymer ?
#
loop_
_entity_poly.entity_id
_entity_poly.type
_entity_poly.pdbx_seq_one_letter_code
_entity_poly.pdbx_strand_id
1 'polypeptide(L)'
;MTQEVTRRHYLDAMGITSWASRYQLPNALPTDVCEWQDAPAKAAPRERLQALLDDAPARQPSRQPGRDSDLAPTVAASPSAVKALLGQPTPTEQVSQPEASTELAPTTQVERAEPLTFSLSCACIDGRWLSLCEGEISAVEQQLLANMLRAAGIGHGELPTVTHFTWPPMATAFEPEEPLEEAQEGVAAFIAGAVSRQGWQLEQVLWWGAESATPDLERVIALDGGHSETLALPVWQGPSLAALTQDANAKRALWPRLVALGKQWGDA
;
A
#
# COMPACT_ATOMS: atom_id res chain seq x y z
N MET A 1 -14.66 23.94 -24.38
CA MET A 1 -14.49 24.08 -22.93
C MET A 1 -13.27 23.27 -22.54
N THR A 2 -12.25 23.92 -21.96
CA THR A 2 -10.96 23.28 -21.67
C THR A 2 -11.06 22.38 -20.44
N GLN A 3 -10.42 21.21 -20.49
CA GLN A 3 -10.42 20.19 -19.44
C GLN A 3 -9.98 20.72 -18.06
N GLU A 4 -9.16 21.77 -18.06
CA GLU A 4 -8.71 22.46 -16.85
C GLU A 4 -9.82 23.20 -16.10
N VAL A 5 -10.83 23.72 -16.82
CA VAL A 5 -11.97 24.42 -16.20
C VAL A 5 -12.80 23.42 -15.40
N THR A 6 -13.11 22.25 -15.98
CA THR A 6 -13.82 21.16 -15.29
C THR A 6 -13.03 20.66 -14.09
N ARG A 7 -11.71 20.47 -14.23
CA ARG A 7 -10.83 20.04 -13.14
C ARG A 7 -10.86 21.03 -11.97
N ARG A 8 -10.84 22.34 -12.25
CA ARG A 8 -10.88 23.38 -11.21
C ARG A 8 -12.21 23.41 -10.47
N HIS A 9 -13.33 23.32 -11.18
CA HIS A 9 -14.65 23.26 -10.53
C HIS A 9 -14.77 22.05 -9.62
N TYR A 10 -14.23 20.90 -10.05
CA TYR A 10 -14.20 19.71 -9.20
C TYR A 10 -13.36 19.92 -7.94
N LEU A 11 -12.16 20.50 -8.06
CA LEU A 11 -11.30 20.78 -6.91
C LEU A 11 -11.93 21.80 -5.94
N ASP A 12 -12.59 22.84 -6.46
CA ASP A 12 -13.30 23.83 -5.64
C ASP A 12 -14.51 23.22 -4.92
N ALA A 13 -15.27 22.35 -5.60
CA ALA A 13 -16.37 21.60 -5.00
C ALA A 13 -15.92 20.64 -3.88
N MET A 14 -14.70 20.11 -4.00
CA MET A 14 -14.05 19.31 -2.95
C MET A 14 -13.41 20.16 -1.84
N GLY A 15 -13.52 21.50 -1.90
CA GLY A 15 -12.93 22.42 -0.93
C GLY A 15 -11.41 22.55 -1.02
N ILE A 16 -10.80 22.09 -2.11
CA ILE A 16 -9.35 22.13 -2.34
C ILE A 16 -8.99 23.45 -3.02
N THR A 17 -8.36 24.35 -2.26
CA THR A 17 -7.89 25.63 -2.78
C THR A 17 -6.66 25.46 -3.67
N SER A 18 -6.75 25.88 -4.93
CA SER A 18 -5.60 25.92 -5.85
C SER A 18 -4.70 27.14 -5.56
N TRP A 19 -3.42 26.91 -5.28
CA TRP A 19 -2.41 27.97 -5.12
C TRP A 19 -1.53 28.06 -6.36
N ALA A 20 -1.25 29.28 -6.82
CA ALA A 20 -0.30 29.55 -7.88
C ALA A 20 0.83 30.45 -7.36
N SER A 21 2.05 30.26 -7.86
CA SER A 21 3.18 31.13 -7.55
C SER A 21 2.94 32.54 -8.10
N ARG A 22 3.19 33.55 -7.28
CA ARG A 22 3.09 34.98 -7.68
C ARG A 22 4.36 35.52 -8.31
N TYR A 23 5.45 34.76 -8.24
CA TYR A 23 6.77 35.16 -8.71
C TYR A 23 7.34 34.07 -9.59
N GLN A 24 7.97 34.49 -10.69
CA GLN A 24 8.75 33.61 -11.54
C GLN A 24 10.13 33.41 -10.92
N LEU A 25 10.60 32.16 -10.89
CA LEU A 25 11.95 31.84 -10.43
C LEU A 25 13.00 32.32 -11.45
N PRO A 26 14.17 32.79 -11.00
CA PRO A 26 15.25 33.16 -11.92
C PRO A 26 15.65 31.94 -12.77
N ASN A 27 15.74 32.14 -14.09
CA ASN A 27 15.99 31.13 -15.13
C ASN A 27 14.83 30.17 -15.48
N ALA A 28 13.63 30.37 -14.95
CA ALA A 28 12.46 29.62 -15.41
C ALA A 28 11.95 30.16 -16.76
N LEU A 29 11.49 29.27 -17.65
CA LEU A 29 10.80 29.66 -18.88
C LEU A 29 9.57 30.53 -18.55
N PRO A 30 9.26 31.56 -19.36
CA PRO A 30 8.04 32.35 -19.21
C PRO A 30 6.82 31.44 -19.23
N THR A 31 5.95 31.59 -18.24
CA THR A 31 4.67 30.88 -18.24
C THR A 31 3.74 31.59 -19.23
N ASP A 32 3.14 30.82 -20.13
CA ASP A 32 2.15 31.35 -21.07
C ASP A 32 1.00 32.00 -20.32
N VAL A 33 0.60 33.19 -20.77
CA VAL A 33 -0.49 33.96 -20.15
C VAL A 33 -1.79 33.23 -20.46
N CYS A 34 -2.28 32.46 -19.49
CA CYS A 34 -3.60 31.86 -19.57
C CYS A 34 -4.67 32.95 -19.38
N GLU A 35 -5.70 32.97 -20.23
CA GLU A 35 -6.86 33.86 -20.06
C GLU A 35 -7.70 33.36 -18.88
N TRP A 36 -7.43 33.90 -17.69
CA TRP A 36 -8.22 33.60 -16.49
C TRP A 36 -9.55 34.37 -16.55
N GLN A 37 -10.67 33.67 -16.42
CA GLN A 37 -11.93 34.33 -16.09
C GLN A 37 -11.89 34.81 -14.64
N ASP A 38 -12.24 36.08 -14.42
CA ASP A 38 -12.32 36.66 -13.08
C ASP A 38 -13.23 35.83 -12.19
N ALA A 39 -12.78 35.59 -10.95
CA ALA A 39 -13.58 34.88 -9.97
C ALA A 39 -14.91 35.64 -9.77
N PRO A 40 -16.06 34.94 -9.76
CA PRO A 40 -17.32 35.60 -9.49
C PRO A 40 -17.26 36.28 -8.11
N ALA A 41 -17.72 37.53 -8.04
CA ALA A 41 -17.70 38.30 -6.82
C ALA A 41 -18.33 37.49 -5.68
N LYS A 42 -17.62 37.36 -4.56
CA LYS A 42 -18.14 36.67 -3.38
C LYS A 42 -19.32 37.48 -2.84
N ALA A 43 -20.53 37.06 -3.18
CA ALA A 43 -21.75 37.61 -2.60
C ALA A 43 -21.68 37.52 -1.07
N ALA A 44 -22.19 38.55 -0.37
CA ALA A 44 -22.15 38.59 1.07
C ALA A 44 -22.91 37.37 1.64
N PRO A 45 -22.51 36.81 2.80
CA PRO A 45 -23.13 35.59 3.35
C PRO A 45 -24.66 35.66 3.44
N ARG A 46 -25.20 36.87 3.67
CA ARG A 46 -26.64 37.14 3.71
C ARG A 46 -27.32 36.97 2.36
N GLU A 47 -26.72 37.43 1.28
CA GLU A 47 -27.25 37.31 -0.09
C GLU A 47 -27.22 35.85 -0.56
N ARG A 48 -26.20 35.10 -0.14
CA ARG A 48 -26.08 33.65 -0.40
C ARG A 48 -27.21 32.86 0.25
N LEU A 49 -27.56 33.19 1.50
CA LEU A 49 -28.70 32.60 2.20
C LEU A 49 -30.03 32.95 1.54
N GLN A 50 -30.15 34.19 1.04
CA GLN A 50 -31.38 34.67 0.42
C GLN A 50 -31.65 33.99 -0.94
N ALA A 51 -30.59 33.79 -1.76
CA ALA A 51 -30.68 33.03 -3.00
C ALA A 51 -31.08 31.56 -2.77
N LEU A 52 -30.57 30.92 -1.72
CA LEU A 52 -30.92 29.53 -1.37
C LEU A 52 -32.36 29.39 -0.86
N LEU A 53 -32.94 30.45 -0.30
CA LEU A 53 -34.33 30.48 0.14
C LEU A 53 -35.29 30.72 -1.05
N ASP A 54 -34.88 31.53 -2.03
CA ASP A 54 -35.67 31.79 -3.24
C ASP A 54 -35.68 30.60 -4.22
N ASP A 55 -34.61 29.80 -4.25
CA ASP A 55 -34.48 28.63 -5.14
C ASP A 55 -35.11 27.34 -4.56
N ALA A 56 -35.74 27.43 -3.38
CA ALA A 56 -36.45 26.31 -2.76
C ALA A 56 -37.82 26.09 -3.45
N PRO A 57 -38.09 24.93 -4.07
CA PRO A 57 -39.36 24.69 -4.73
C PRO A 57 -40.52 24.67 -3.72
N ALA A 58 -41.57 25.42 -4.02
CA ALA A 58 -42.76 25.51 -3.18
C ALA A 58 -43.39 24.11 -2.94
N ARG A 59 -43.52 23.74 -1.67
CA ARG A 59 -44.09 22.47 -1.20
C ARG A 59 -45.55 22.35 -1.66
N GLN A 60 -45.83 21.46 -2.61
CA GLN A 60 -47.20 21.16 -3.00
C GLN A 60 -47.97 20.52 -1.83
N PRO A 61 -49.19 20.98 -1.51
CA PRO A 61 -50.01 20.36 -0.48
C PRO A 61 -50.50 18.98 -0.95
N SER A 62 -50.10 17.94 -0.21
CA SER A 62 -50.59 16.58 -0.38
C SER A 62 -52.11 16.54 -0.17
N ARG A 63 -52.83 16.06 -1.18
CA ARG A 63 -54.28 15.87 -1.19
C ARG A 63 -54.57 14.45 -0.69
N GLN A 64 -55.25 14.34 0.45
CA GLN A 64 -55.99 13.15 0.89
C GLN A 64 -57.45 13.58 1.14
N PRO A 65 -58.49 12.72 1.04
CA PRO A 65 -58.46 11.31 1.48
C PRO A 65 -59.32 10.29 0.68
N GLY A 66 -59.19 9.01 1.04
CA GLY A 66 -60.21 8.00 0.76
C GLY A 66 -59.78 6.55 1.02
N ARG A 67 -60.02 6.06 2.27
CA ARG A 67 -60.48 4.71 2.72
C ARG A 67 -59.79 3.45 2.15
N ASP A 68 -59.48 2.38 2.88
CA ASP A 68 -59.76 1.91 4.24
C ASP A 68 -58.80 0.73 4.56
N SER A 69 -58.77 0.33 5.83
CA SER A 69 -58.26 -0.93 6.41
C SER A 69 -56.75 -1.09 6.69
N ASP A 70 -56.47 -0.83 7.97
CA ASP A 70 -56.19 -1.87 8.98
C ASP A 70 -54.77 -2.01 9.56
N LEU A 71 -54.78 -1.97 10.89
CA LEU A 71 -53.80 -2.46 11.87
C LEU A 71 -52.54 -1.60 12.11
N ALA A 72 -52.66 -0.70 13.09
CA ALA A 72 -51.59 -0.46 14.05
C ALA A 72 -51.57 -1.62 15.08
N PRO A 73 -50.43 -1.88 15.76
CA PRO A 73 -50.13 -1.01 16.89
C PRO A 73 -48.71 -0.44 16.89
N THR A 74 -48.67 0.84 17.22
CA THR A 74 -47.58 1.62 17.78
C THR A 74 -46.79 0.83 18.83
N VAL A 75 -45.49 0.58 18.58
CA VAL A 75 -44.55 0.19 19.63
C VAL A 75 -43.76 1.44 20.03
N ALA A 76 -44.17 2.02 21.16
CA ALA A 76 -43.41 3.04 21.85
C ALA A 76 -42.08 2.43 22.34
N ALA A 77 -40.96 3.02 21.94
CA ALA A 77 -39.64 2.65 22.43
C ALA A 77 -39.52 3.00 23.92
N SER A 78 -39.42 1.98 24.78
CA SER A 78 -39.21 2.15 26.20
C SER A 78 -37.70 2.16 26.54
N PRO A 79 -37.26 2.99 27.50
CA PRO A 79 -35.83 3.26 27.77
C PRO A 79 -35.08 2.09 28.44
N SER A 80 -35.73 0.95 28.67
CA SER A 80 -35.09 -0.24 29.26
C SER A 80 -34.32 -1.09 28.25
N ALA A 81 -34.56 -0.92 26.94
CA ALA A 81 -33.79 -1.60 25.88
C ALA A 81 -32.35 -1.05 25.74
N VAL A 82 -32.09 0.16 26.23
CA VAL A 82 -30.77 0.82 26.15
C VAL A 82 -29.83 0.36 27.28
N LYS A 83 -30.36 -0.12 28.41
CA LYS A 83 -29.55 -0.63 29.54
C LYS A 83 -29.01 -2.06 29.35
N ALA A 84 -29.53 -2.81 28.38
CA ALA A 84 -28.97 -4.11 27.99
C ALA A 84 -27.77 -3.97 27.02
N LEU A 85 -27.56 -2.80 26.40
CA LEU A 85 -26.45 -2.52 25.49
C LEU A 85 -25.19 -1.98 26.19
N LEU A 86 -25.29 -1.64 27.48
CA LEU A 86 -24.26 -0.92 28.26
C LEU A 86 -23.60 -1.78 29.35
N GLY A 87 -23.54 -3.10 29.15
CA GLY A 87 -22.54 -3.99 29.76
C GLY A 87 -22.35 -3.84 31.28
N GLN A 88 -23.39 -4.06 32.09
CA GLN A 88 -23.24 -4.27 33.52
C GLN A 88 -23.80 -5.64 33.93
N PRO A 89 -22.98 -6.53 34.52
CA PRO A 89 -23.37 -7.91 34.80
C PRO A 89 -24.26 -8.00 36.05
N THR A 90 -25.39 -8.69 35.93
CA THR A 90 -26.18 -9.20 37.06
C THR A 90 -25.50 -10.43 37.68
N PRO A 91 -25.67 -10.66 39.00
CA PRO A 91 -24.90 -11.65 39.75
C PRO A 91 -25.41 -13.08 39.50
N THR A 92 -24.51 -14.00 39.19
CA THR A 92 -24.81 -15.43 39.08
C THR A 92 -24.69 -16.09 40.45
N GLU A 93 -25.78 -16.66 40.93
CA GLU A 93 -25.81 -17.57 42.06
C GLU A 93 -25.58 -19.02 41.55
N GLN A 94 -24.50 -19.63 42.07
CA GLN A 94 -24.39 -21.02 42.51
C GLN A 94 -24.36 -22.24 41.54
N VAL A 95 -23.42 -23.14 41.91
CA VAL A 95 -23.48 -24.62 41.96
C VAL A 95 -22.48 -25.38 41.06
N SER A 96 -21.42 -25.86 41.73
CA SER A 96 -20.78 -27.20 41.70
C SER A 96 -20.13 -27.79 40.44
N GLN A 97 -18.85 -28.17 40.63
CA GLN A 97 -18.17 -29.35 40.06
C GLN A 97 -18.88 -30.67 40.45
N PRO A 98 -18.67 -31.84 39.78
CA PRO A 98 -17.38 -32.30 39.24
C PRO A 98 -17.40 -33.07 37.88
N GLU A 99 -16.18 -33.26 37.37
CA GLU A 99 -15.63 -34.28 36.46
C GLU A 99 -16.55 -35.09 35.52
N ALA A 100 -16.31 -34.96 34.22
CA ALA A 100 -16.36 -36.09 33.29
C ALA A 100 -15.39 -35.86 32.12
N SER A 101 -14.48 -36.81 31.96
CA SER A 101 -13.52 -36.92 30.86
C SER A 101 -14.24 -37.00 29.51
N THR A 102 -13.83 -36.17 28.55
CA THR A 102 -14.02 -36.44 27.12
C THR A 102 -12.79 -35.93 26.38
N GLU A 103 -11.97 -36.89 26.02
CA GLU A 103 -10.93 -36.82 25.00
C GLU A 103 -11.53 -36.34 23.68
N LEU A 104 -11.19 -35.11 23.26
CA LEU A 104 -11.35 -34.62 21.90
C LEU A 104 -10.28 -33.57 21.61
N ALA A 105 -9.38 -33.95 20.69
CA ALA A 105 -8.50 -33.13 19.84
C ALA A 105 -7.51 -32.16 20.54
N PRO A 106 -6.20 -32.20 20.19
CA PRO A 106 -5.35 -31.06 20.47
C PRO A 106 -5.87 -29.90 19.62
N THR A 107 -6.60 -28.99 20.25
CA THR A 107 -6.73 -27.62 19.77
C THR A 107 -5.30 -27.10 19.73
N THR A 108 -4.70 -27.10 18.55
CA THR A 108 -3.43 -26.42 18.30
C THR A 108 -3.64 -25.01 18.80
N GLN A 109 -3.05 -24.69 19.96
CA GLN A 109 -3.00 -23.32 20.42
C GLN A 109 -2.26 -22.57 19.33
N VAL A 110 -3.00 -21.78 18.57
CA VAL A 110 -2.43 -20.80 17.65
C VAL A 110 -1.68 -19.83 18.54
N GLU A 111 -0.38 -20.08 18.73
CA GLU A 111 0.53 -19.12 19.32
C GLU A 111 0.38 -17.86 18.48
N ARG A 112 -0.21 -16.84 19.09
CA ARG A 112 -0.45 -15.54 18.48
C ARG A 112 0.89 -15.02 17.96
N ALA A 113 1.04 -15.06 16.65
CA ALA A 113 2.28 -14.71 16.01
C ALA A 113 2.51 -13.20 16.09
N GLU A 114 3.76 -12.80 16.36
CA GLU A 114 4.14 -11.40 16.50
C GLU A 114 3.90 -10.63 15.18
N PRO A 115 3.44 -9.38 15.24
CA PRO A 115 3.18 -8.58 14.04
C PRO A 115 4.50 -8.26 13.32
N LEU A 116 4.65 -8.75 12.09
CA LEU A 116 5.83 -8.53 11.26
C LEU A 116 5.87 -7.08 10.76
N THR A 117 7.03 -6.45 10.82
CA THR A 117 7.26 -5.12 10.25
C THR A 117 8.56 -5.12 9.47
N PHE A 118 8.50 -4.83 8.18
CA PHE A 118 9.69 -4.75 7.33
C PHE A 118 9.47 -3.79 6.16
N SER A 119 10.57 -3.43 5.50
CA SER A 119 10.54 -2.63 4.27
C SER A 119 11.46 -3.24 3.23
N LEU A 120 11.09 -3.07 1.98
CA LEU A 120 11.75 -3.64 0.82
C LEU A 120 11.87 -2.60 -0.28
N SER A 121 13.03 -2.57 -0.93
CA SER A 121 13.25 -1.83 -2.17
C SER A 121 13.32 -2.81 -3.32
N CYS A 122 12.44 -2.60 -4.31
CA CYS A 122 12.30 -3.42 -5.50
C CYS A 122 12.66 -2.61 -6.73
N ALA A 123 13.49 -3.16 -7.63
CA ALA A 123 13.84 -2.51 -8.89
C ALA A 123 13.81 -3.53 -10.02
N CYS A 124 13.10 -3.23 -11.11
CA CYS A 124 13.09 -4.11 -12.28
C CYS A 124 14.24 -3.75 -13.23
N ILE A 125 14.93 -4.77 -13.72
CA ILE A 125 16.02 -4.67 -14.69
C ILE A 125 15.47 -5.16 -16.04
N ASP A 126 15.31 -4.23 -16.98
CA ASP A 126 14.87 -4.48 -18.36
C ASP A 126 13.55 -5.28 -18.49
N GLY A 127 12.68 -5.20 -17.49
CA GLY A 127 11.42 -5.96 -17.48
C GLY A 127 11.57 -7.46 -17.20
N ARG A 128 12.79 -7.98 -17.00
CA ARG A 128 13.07 -9.43 -16.91
C ARG A 128 13.54 -9.88 -15.53
N TRP A 129 14.42 -9.14 -14.86
CA TRP A 129 14.90 -9.54 -13.54
C TRP A 129 14.45 -8.55 -12.47
N LEU A 130 14.18 -9.06 -11.28
CA LEU A 130 13.75 -8.27 -10.13
C LEU A 130 14.90 -8.16 -9.12
N SER A 131 15.38 -6.95 -8.86
CA SER A 131 16.34 -6.67 -7.79
C SER A 131 15.59 -6.35 -6.50
N LEU A 132 15.89 -7.08 -5.42
CA LEU A 132 15.33 -6.91 -4.08
C LEU A 132 16.42 -6.56 -3.08
N CYS A 133 16.16 -5.55 -2.25
CA CYS A 133 17.00 -5.18 -1.11
C CYS A 133 16.10 -4.93 0.10
N GLU A 134 16.54 -5.30 1.30
CA GLU A 134 15.88 -4.87 2.52
C GLU A 134 16.06 -3.37 2.75
N GLY A 135 15.02 -2.71 3.25
CA GLY A 135 15.06 -1.30 3.59
C GLY A 135 14.90 -0.38 2.38
N GLU A 136 15.35 0.85 2.55
CA GLU A 136 15.46 1.85 1.49
C GLU A 136 16.85 1.81 0.86
N ILE A 137 16.90 1.84 -0.48
CA ILE A 137 18.15 2.00 -1.21
C ILE A 137 18.50 3.49 -1.36
N SER A 138 19.70 3.87 -0.94
CA SER A 138 20.22 5.22 -1.15
C SER A 138 20.60 5.47 -2.61
N ALA A 139 20.69 6.74 -3.01
CA ALA A 139 21.12 7.11 -4.36
C ALA A 139 22.53 6.59 -4.72
N VAL A 140 23.43 6.50 -3.72
CA VAL A 140 24.79 5.97 -3.91
C VAL A 140 24.74 4.46 -4.19
N GLU A 141 23.91 3.72 -3.45
CA GLU A 141 23.72 2.28 -3.63
C GLU A 141 23.02 1.97 -4.96
N GLN A 142 22.02 2.75 -5.35
CA GLN A 142 21.36 2.63 -6.64
C GLN A 142 22.35 2.85 -7.80
N GLN A 143 23.20 3.88 -7.70
CA GLN A 143 24.24 4.13 -8.70
C GLN A 143 25.29 3.01 -8.72
N LEU A 144 25.69 2.49 -7.56
CA LEU A 144 26.60 1.35 -7.47
C LEU A 144 25.99 0.11 -8.14
N LEU A 145 24.74 -0.22 -7.83
CA LEU A 145 24.01 -1.33 -8.43
C LEU A 145 23.97 -1.20 -9.95
N ALA A 146 23.55 -0.04 -10.47
CA ALA A 146 23.51 0.21 -11.90
C ALA A 146 24.90 0.08 -12.57
N ASN A 147 25.95 0.58 -11.92
CA ASN A 147 27.31 0.45 -12.42
C ASN A 147 27.79 -1.01 -12.44
N MET A 148 27.49 -1.79 -11.39
CA MET A 148 27.85 -3.21 -11.32
C MET A 148 27.13 -4.03 -12.38
N LEU A 149 25.82 -3.82 -12.54
CA LEU A 149 25.02 -4.50 -13.56
C LEU A 149 25.51 -4.15 -14.97
N ARG A 150 25.73 -2.86 -15.25
CA ARG A 150 26.29 -2.40 -16.53
C ARG A 150 27.65 -3.02 -16.81
N ALA A 151 28.54 -3.05 -15.81
CA ALA A 151 29.87 -3.62 -15.98
C ALA A 151 29.82 -5.14 -16.21
N ALA A 152 28.84 -5.84 -15.64
CA ALA A 152 28.58 -7.25 -15.88
C ALA A 152 27.90 -7.52 -17.24
N GLY A 153 27.48 -6.48 -17.97
CA GLY A 153 26.74 -6.61 -19.23
C GLY A 153 25.25 -6.88 -19.05
N ILE A 154 24.71 -6.62 -17.85
CA ILE A 154 23.30 -6.81 -17.51
C ILE A 154 22.57 -5.48 -17.72
N GLY A 155 21.60 -5.48 -18.65
CA GLY A 155 20.79 -4.31 -19.00
C GLY A 155 21.52 -3.24 -19.82
N HIS A 156 20.78 -2.21 -20.25
CA HIS A 156 21.26 -1.16 -21.15
C HIS A 156 21.85 0.07 -20.43
N GLY A 157 22.14 -0.05 -19.14
CA GLY A 157 22.79 1.00 -18.35
C GLY A 157 21.88 2.12 -17.88
N GLU A 158 20.56 1.99 -17.99
CA GLU A 158 19.63 2.88 -17.31
C GLU A 158 19.60 2.61 -15.80
N LEU A 159 19.32 3.65 -15.01
CA LEU A 159 19.13 3.49 -13.57
C LEU A 159 17.80 2.77 -13.35
N PRO A 160 17.77 1.60 -12.67
CA PRO A 160 16.53 0.91 -12.43
C PRO A 160 15.64 1.76 -11.54
N THR A 161 14.37 1.91 -11.92
CA THR A 161 13.40 2.63 -11.10
C THR A 161 13.10 1.81 -9.86
N VAL A 162 13.40 2.39 -8.69
CA VAL A 162 13.17 1.73 -7.41
C VAL A 162 11.75 2.03 -6.94
N THR A 163 11.04 0.98 -6.55
CA THR A 163 9.76 1.07 -5.86
C THR A 163 9.94 0.54 -4.44
N HIS A 164 9.38 1.26 -3.47
CA HIS A 164 9.44 0.87 -2.08
C HIS A 164 8.16 0.16 -1.65
N PHE A 165 8.32 -0.90 -0.88
CA PHE A 165 7.25 -1.65 -0.24
C PHE A 165 7.46 -1.62 1.27
N THR A 166 6.40 -1.36 2.00
CA THR A 166 6.41 -1.33 3.47
C THR A 166 5.30 -2.23 3.96
N TRP A 167 5.64 -3.12 4.88
CA TRP A 167 4.69 -4.00 5.55
C TRP A 167 4.64 -3.65 7.05
N PRO A 168 3.43 -3.57 7.64
CA PRO A 168 2.12 -3.62 6.99
C PRO A 168 1.81 -2.35 6.18
N PRO A 169 1.00 -2.44 5.10
CA PRO A 169 0.72 -1.30 4.20
C PRO A 169 -0.10 -0.19 4.86
N MET A 170 -0.84 -0.54 5.92
CA MET A 170 -1.52 0.40 6.81
C MET A 170 -1.26 -0.06 8.24
N ALA A 171 -1.21 0.86 9.20
CA ALA A 171 -1.24 0.50 10.62
C ALA A 171 -2.63 -0.11 10.93
N THR A 172 -2.76 -1.41 10.74
CA THR A 172 -4.03 -2.14 10.90
C THR A 172 -4.43 -2.10 12.37
N ALA A 173 -5.69 -1.74 12.65
CA ALA A 173 -6.24 -1.77 14.01
C ALA A 173 -6.52 -3.19 14.52
N PHE A 174 -6.30 -4.20 13.68
CA PHE A 174 -6.56 -5.61 13.95
C PHE A 174 -5.24 -6.38 13.88
N GLU A 175 -5.03 -7.27 14.86
CA GLU A 175 -3.91 -8.21 14.85
C GLU A 175 -4.18 -9.26 13.75
N PRO A 176 -3.25 -9.49 12.82
CA PRO A 176 -3.38 -10.51 11.78
C PRO A 176 -3.48 -11.91 12.41
N GLU A 177 -4.30 -12.77 11.83
CA GLU A 177 -4.47 -14.15 12.30
C GLU A 177 -3.24 -14.98 11.93
N GLU A 178 -2.73 -14.80 10.70
CA GLU A 178 -1.55 -15.49 10.16
C GLU A 178 -0.58 -14.47 9.55
N PRO A 179 0.18 -13.73 10.39
CA PRO A 179 0.97 -12.58 9.94
C PRO A 179 1.98 -12.92 8.85
N LEU A 180 2.54 -14.14 8.86
CA LEU A 180 3.52 -14.56 7.86
C LEU A 180 2.88 -14.82 6.50
N GLU A 181 1.78 -15.56 6.47
CA GLU A 181 1.08 -15.88 5.21
C GLU A 181 0.52 -14.60 4.59
N GLU A 182 -0.10 -13.73 5.39
CA GLU A 182 -0.57 -12.42 4.93
C GLU A 182 0.57 -11.56 4.35
N ALA A 183 1.75 -11.56 4.98
CA ALA A 183 2.91 -10.83 4.47
C ALA A 183 3.45 -11.41 3.16
N GLN A 184 3.50 -12.74 3.05
CA GLN A 184 3.90 -13.43 1.82
C GLN A 184 2.94 -13.10 0.67
N GLU A 185 1.63 -13.22 0.91
CA GLU A 185 0.59 -12.86 -0.05
C GLU A 185 0.67 -11.37 -0.42
N GLY A 186 0.90 -10.49 0.55
CA GLY A 186 1.06 -9.06 0.35
C GLY A 186 2.24 -8.70 -0.57
N VAL A 187 3.40 -9.33 -0.36
CA VAL A 187 4.59 -9.15 -1.21
C VAL A 187 4.33 -9.71 -2.61
N ALA A 188 3.76 -10.91 -2.71
CA ALA A 188 3.42 -11.53 -4.00
C ALA A 188 2.43 -10.68 -4.79
N ALA A 189 1.37 -10.18 -4.15
CA ALA A 189 0.37 -9.32 -4.77
C ALA A 189 0.95 -7.97 -5.22
N PHE A 190 1.84 -7.38 -4.42
CA PHE A 190 2.53 -6.14 -4.78
C PHE A 190 3.38 -6.32 -6.05
N ILE A 191 4.19 -7.38 -6.11
CA ILE A 191 5.05 -7.69 -7.26
C ILE A 191 4.19 -8.07 -8.47
N ALA A 192 3.19 -8.94 -8.32
CA ALA A 192 2.26 -9.30 -9.40
C ALA A 192 1.54 -8.07 -9.96
N GLY A 193 1.15 -7.13 -9.10
CA GLY A 193 0.57 -5.85 -9.51
C GLY A 193 1.54 -4.97 -10.29
N ALA A 194 2.82 -4.92 -9.90
CA ALA A 194 3.86 -4.21 -10.65
C ALA A 194 4.10 -4.85 -12.02
N VAL A 195 4.21 -6.18 -12.06
CA VAL A 195 4.36 -7.00 -13.26
C VAL A 195 3.21 -6.74 -14.25
N SER A 196 1.97 -6.78 -13.78
CA SER A 196 0.78 -6.56 -14.60
C SER A 196 0.72 -5.14 -15.19
N ARG A 197 1.00 -4.10 -14.38
CA ARG A 197 0.94 -2.70 -14.83
C ARG A 197 2.04 -2.33 -15.82
N GLN A 198 3.23 -2.91 -15.65
CA GLN A 198 4.42 -2.57 -16.44
C GLN A 198 4.71 -3.61 -17.54
N GLY A 199 3.96 -4.71 -17.60
CA GLY A 199 4.15 -5.78 -18.59
C GLY A 199 5.47 -6.53 -18.42
N TRP A 200 5.98 -6.66 -17.19
CA TRP A 200 7.23 -7.38 -16.92
C TRP A 200 7.06 -8.89 -17.16
N GLN A 201 8.15 -9.56 -17.50
CA GLN A 201 8.24 -11.03 -17.61
C GLN A 201 9.38 -11.48 -16.71
N LEU A 202 9.09 -11.59 -15.42
CA LEU A 202 10.12 -11.88 -14.44
C LEU A 202 10.63 -13.32 -14.59
N GLU A 203 11.93 -13.48 -14.79
CA GLU A 203 12.62 -14.76 -14.93
C GLU A 203 13.43 -15.12 -13.68
N GLN A 204 13.95 -14.11 -12.98
CA GLN A 204 14.83 -14.29 -11.84
C GLN A 204 14.79 -13.12 -10.86
N VAL A 205 15.06 -13.40 -9.59
CA VAL A 205 15.19 -12.42 -8.51
C VAL A 205 16.66 -12.31 -8.09
N LEU A 206 17.16 -11.09 -7.97
CA LEU A 206 18.45 -10.75 -7.37
C LEU A 206 18.22 -10.22 -5.96
N TRP A 207 18.47 -11.05 -4.95
CA TRP A 207 18.37 -10.62 -3.56
C TRP A 207 19.74 -10.15 -3.04
N TRP A 208 19.84 -8.86 -2.73
CA TRP A 208 20.99 -8.25 -2.08
C TRP A 208 20.83 -8.19 -0.57
N GLY A 209 21.84 -8.66 0.16
CA GLY A 209 21.91 -8.58 1.61
C GLY A 209 21.19 -9.70 2.36
N ALA A 210 20.98 -10.86 1.74
CA ALA A 210 20.40 -12.02 2.41
C ALA A 210 21.11 -12.36 3.74
N GLU A 211 22.44 -12.20 3.81
CA GLU A 211 23.25 -12.44 5.01
C GLU A 211 23.00 -11.47 6.18
N SER A 212 22.40 -10.32 5.92
CA SER A 212 22.08 -9.28 6.92
C SER A 212 20.57 -9.07 7.04
N ALA A 213 19.77 -9.91 6.38
CA ALA A 213 18.34 -9.77 6.33
C ALA A 213 17.72 -10.02 7.71
N THR A 214 16.63 -9.32 8.02
CA THR A 214 15.82 -9.71 9.18
C THR A 214 15.27 -11.13 9.01
N PRO A 215 15.21 -11.94 10.09
CA PRO A 215 14.70 -13.32 10.02
C PRO A 215 13.23 -13.36 9.58
N ASP A 216 12.52 -12.27 9.79
CA ASP A 216 11.15 -12.04 9.34
C ASP A 216 11.09 -11.98 7.82
N LEU A 217 11.97 -11.19 7.21
CA LEU A 217 12.03 -11.06 5.76
C LEU A 217 12.50 -12.35 5.09
N GLU A 218 13.45 -13.07 5.69
CA GLU A 218 13.86 -14.41 5.23
C GLU A 218 12.69 -15.39 5.15
N ARG A 219 11.83 -15.41 6.18
CA ARG A 219 10.61 -16.21 6.20
C ARG A 219 9.59 -15.72 5.15
N VAL A 220 9.49 -14.42 4.91
CA VAL A 220 8.55 -13.84 3.94
C VAL A 220 8.96 -14.11 2.48
N ILE A 221 10.25 -14.17 2.17
CA ILE A 221 10.67 -14.54 0.80
C ILE A 221 10.65 -16.06 0.60
N ALA A 222 10.66 -16.83 1.71
CA ALA A 222 10.60 -18.29 1.72
C ALA A 222 11.61 -18.93 0.75
N LEU A 223 12.90 -18.73 1.05
CA LEU A 223 13.99 -19.30 0.26
C LEU A 223 14.16 -20.79 0.55
N ASP A 224 13.97 -21.63 -0.47
CA ASP A 224 14.39 -23.03 -0.47
C ASP A 224 15.28 -23.32 -1.69
N GLY A 225 16.47 -23.86 -1.45
CA GLY A 225 17.37 -24.31 -2.52
C GLY A 225 17.77 -23.26 -3.57
N GLY A 226 17.65 -21.97 -3.29
CA GLY A 226 17.87 -20.90 -4.28
C GLY A 226 16.64 -20.55 -5.12
N HIS A 227 15.45 -20.94 -4.67
CA HIS A 227 14.15 -20.57 -5.22
C HIS A 227 13.32 -19.88 -4.14
N SER A 228 12.52 -18.87 -4.51
CA SER A 228 11.56 -18.25 -3.60
C SER A 228 10.21 -18.90 -3.81
N GLU A 229 9.64 -19.50 -2.77
CA GLU A 229 8.29 -20.06 -2.83
C GLU A 229 7.23 -18.96 -3.01
N THR A 230 7.42 -17.82 -2.34
CA THR A 230 6.51 -16.67 -2.39
C THR A 230 6.38 -16.06 -3.78
N LEU A 231 7.48 -16.01 -4.53
CA LEU A 231 7.50 -15.43 -5.88
C LEU A 231 7.49 -16.49 -6.99
N ALA A 232 7.68 -17.76 -6.65
CA ALA A 232 7.87 -18.87 -7.59
C ALA A 232 8.97 -18.59 -8.63
N LEU A 233 10.05 -17.92 -8.21
CA LEU A 233 11.16 -17.51 -9.07
C LEU A 233 12.51 -17.98 -8.52
N PRO A 234 13.48 -18.31 -9.39
CA PRO A 234 14.85 -18.55 -8.95
C PRO A 234 15.44 -17.28 -8.33
N VAL A 235 16.24 -17.46 -7.29
CA VAL A 235 16.86 -16.37 -6.52
C VAL A 235 18.37 -16.50 -6.58
N TRP A 236 19.00 -15.46 -7.11
CA TRP A 236 20.43 -15.24 -6.94
C TRP A 236 20.66 -14.34 -5.72
N GLN A 237 21.61 -14.70 -4.87
CA GLN A 237 21.92 -13.96 -3.64
C GLN A 237 23.26 -13.24 -3.72
N GLY A 238 23.30 -11.98 -3.30
CA GLY A 238 24.50 -11.17 -3.20
C GLY A 238 24.65 -10.50 -1.82
N PRO A 239 25.84 -9.98 -1.48
CA PRO A 239 26.06 -9.17 -0.28
C PRO A 239 25.18 -7.91 -0.27
N SER A 240 25.01 -7.29 0.89
CA SER A 240 24.21 -6.05 0.97
C SER A 240 24.87 -4.90 0.18
N LEU A 241 24.05 -4.04 -0.42
CA LEU A 241 24.55 -2.88 -1.18
C LEU A 241 25.32 -1.90 -0.27
N ALA A 242 24.92 -1.81 0.99
CA ALA A 242 25.63 -1.02 2.01
C ALA A 242 27.05 -1.57 2.25
N ALA A 243 27.19 -2.89 2.46
CA ALA A 243 28.49 -3.52 2.63
C ALA A 243 29.38 -3.37 1.39
N LEU A 244 28.80 -3.57 0.20
CA LEU A 244 29.50 -3.35 -1.06
C LEU A 244 29.96 -1.91 -1.20
N THR A 245 29.19 -0.92 -0.76
CA THR A 245 29.60 0.49 -0.86
C THR A 245 30.87 0.76 -0.04
N GLN A 246 31.02 0.12 1.12
CA GLN A 246 32.11 0.36 2.07
C GLN A 246 33.34 -0.53 1.83
N ASP A 247 33.17 -1.77 1.37
CA ASP A 247 34.26 -2.73 1.22
C ASP A 247 34.60 -3.06 -0.25
N ALA A 248 35.81 -2.67 -0.67
CA ALA A 248 36.34 -2.99 -1.99
C ALA A 248 36.65 -4.48 -2.18
N ASN A 249 36.97 -5.22 -1.10
CA ASN A 249 37.23 -6.65 -1.18
C ASN A 249 35.95 -7.44 -1.43
N ALA A 250 34.85 -7.07 -0.75
CA ALA A 250 33.52 -7.61 -1.06
C ALA A 250 33.15 -7.44 -2.55
N LYS A 251 33.41 -6.26 -3.15
CA LYS A 251 33.20 -6.06 -4.60
C LYS A 251 34.03 -7.02 -5.47
N ARG A 252 35.31 -7.20 -5.13
CA ARG A 252 36.20 -8.11 -5.89
C ARG A 252 35.79 -9.57 -5.75
N ALA A 253 35.36 -9.98 -4.56
CA ALA A 253 34.88 -11.35 -4.30
C ALA A 253 33.55 -11.63 -5.03
N LEU A 254 32.68 -10.62 -5.12
CA LEU A 254 31.42 -10.70 -5.84
C LEU A 254 31.60 -10.74 -7.37
N TRP A 255 32.64 -10.09 -7.89
CA TRP A 255 32.80 -9.86 -9.33
C TRP A 255 32.72 -11.13 -10.21
N PRO A 256 33.37 -12.26 -9.89
CA PRO A 256 33.24 -13.47 -10.71
C PRO A 256 31.79 -13.99 -10.79
N ARG A 257 31.03 -13.88 -9.69
CA ARG A 257 29.62 -14.29 -9.63
C ARG A 257 28.74 -13.37 -10.47
N LEU A 258 29.01 -12.05 -10.44
CA LEU A 258 28.34 -11.06 -11.29
C LEU A 258 28.63 -11.27 -12.78
N VAL A 259 29.87 -11.62 -13.15
CA VAL A 259 30.22 -11.92 -14.54
C VAL A 259 29.53 -13.20 -15.02
N ALA A 260 29.44 -14.23 -14.18
CA ALA A 260 28.68 -15.44 -14.50
C ALA A 260 27.19 -15.13 -14.69
N LEU A 261 26.63 -14.28 -13.84
CA LEU A 261 25.27 -13.79 -13.96
C LEU A 261 25.05 -13.00 -15.27
N GLY A 262 26.00 -12.14 -15.66
CA GLY A 262 25.94 -11.41 -16.92
C GLY A 262 25.97 -12.32 -18.16
N LYS A 263 26.65 -13.46 -18.10
CA LYS A 263 26.58 -14.47 -19.17
C LYS A 263 25.20 -15.12 -19.23
N GLN A 264 24.62 -15.48 -18.08
CA GLN A 264 23.25 -16.02 -18.02
C GLN A 264 22.22 -15.04 -18.60
N TRP A 265 22.40 -13.74 -18.37
CA TRP A 265 21.57 -12.70 -18.99
C TRP A 265 21.64 -12.70 -20.52
N GLY A 266 22.85 -12.84 -21.08
CA GLY A 266 23.06 -12.83 -22.53
C GLY A 266 22.65 -14.12 -23.25
N ASP A 267 22.61 -15.24 -22.53
CA ASP A 267 22.26 -16.57 -23.08
C ASP A 267 20.73 -16.82 -23.13
N ALA A 268 19.93 -15.98 -22.46
CA ALA A 268 18.46 -16.08 -22.35
C ALA A 268 17.75 -15.05 -23.22
#